data_AF-A0A1F3XW33-F1
#
_entry.id   AF-A0A1F3XW33-F1
#
_cell.length_a   1.000
_cell.length_b   1.000
_cell.length_c   1.000
_cell.angle_alpha   90.00
_cell.angle_beta   90.00
_cell.angle_gamma   90.00
#
_symmetry.space_group_name_H-M   'P 1'
#
loop_
_entity.id
_entity.type
_entity.pdbx_description
1 polymer ?
#
loop_
_entity_poly.entity_id
_entity_poly.type
_entity_poly.pdbx_seq_one_letter_code
_entity_poly.pdbx_strand_id
1 'polypeptide(L)'
;MQFLGPRASSHFVAKMKHTPLSLLLPILISFAILPACDSAPLETGSEAPTATDLDTGEEPATVPMAFANGWTEITMIANYAKTVMDSVGHFTTSRNACGKEDAGAIDLGLWNSLAAASNQAVVVELLPSSGEYCLPHPEGLVKRMDGTAEVTLANGSKRTLFETRGYEACTTISDRQVATELLNSLNKMVSVADLEGCPNGWGS
;
A
#
# COMPACT_ATOMS: atom_id res chain seq x y z
N MET A 1 -34.59 -30.49 -50.10
CA MET A 1 -34.48 -30.29 -48.64
C MET A 1 -33.75 -28.96 -48.46
N GLN A 2 -34.33 -27.75 -48.42
CA GLN A 2 -35.44 -27.18 -47.64
C GLN A 2 -35.33 -27.38 -46.12
N PHE A 3 -34.97 -26.29 -45.42
CA PHE A 3 -35.53 -25.64 -44.21
C PHE A 3 -34.37 -24.92 -43.46
N LEU A 4 -34.23 -23.58 -43.58
CA LEU A 4 -34.84 -22.54 -42.72
C LEU A 4 -34.62 -22.83 -41.22
N GLY A 5 -33.73 -22.11 -40.54
CA GLY A 5 -34.11 -20.86 -39.84
C GLY A 5 -33.42 -20.74 -38.47
N PRO A 6 -33.59 -19.62 -37.74
CA PRO A 6 -32.48 -18.86 -37.16
C PRO A 6 -32.39 -18.92 -35.62
N ARG A 7 -31.21 -18.63 -35.06
CA ARG A 7 -31.06 -18.26 -33.64
C ARG A 7 -31.06 -16.74 -33.50
N ALA A 8 -32.23 -16.21 -33.15
CA ALA A 8 -32.37 -14.91 -32.53
C ALA A 8 -31.73 -14.94 -31.12
N SER A 9 -31.03 -13.88 -30.75
CA SER A 9 -30.86 -13.52 -29.34
C SER A 9 -31.10 -12.04 -29.21
N SER A 10 -32.21 -11.76 -28.54
CA SER A 10 -32.77 -10.46 -28.28
C SER A 10 -31.84 -9.58 -27.46
N HIS A 11 -31.89 -8.30 -27.83
CA HIS A 11 -31.53 -7.14 -27.03
C HIS A 11 -32.06 -7.23 -25.59
N PHE A 12 -31.21 -6.87 -24.62
CA PHE A 12 -31.66 -6.27 -23.37
C PHE A 12 -30.76 -5.08 -23.05
N VAL A 13 -31.16 -3.91 -23.55
CA VAL A 13 -30.59 -2.61 -23.16
C VAL A 13 -31.56 -2.00 -22.17
N ALA A 14 -31.27 -2.14 -20.87
CA ALA A 14 -31.97 -1.41 -19.82
C ALA A 14 -31.22 -0.10 -19.55
N LYS A 15 -31.58 0.97 -20.25
CA LYS A 15 -31.08 2.32 -20.00
C LYS A 15 -31.91 2.94 -18.88
N MET A 16 -31.30 3.11 -17.71
CA MET A 16 -31.92 3.68 -16.52
C MET A 16 -32.35 5.13 -16.75
N LYS A 17 -33.53 5.46 -16.23
CA LYS A 17 -34.16 6.77 -16.25
C LYS A 17 -33.37 7.78 -15.41
N HIS A 18 -33.19 8.97 -15.99
CA HIS A 18 -32.85 10.19 -15.26
C HIS A 18 -34.02 10.63 -14.37
N THR A 19 -33.72 10.97 -13.12
CA THR A 19 -34.51 11.88 -12.31
C THR A 19 -33.54 12.82 -11.58
N PRO A 20 -33.59 14.14 -11.83
CA PRO A 20 -32.89 15.13 -11.00
C PRO A 20 -33.82 15.59 -9.86
N LEU A 21 -33.28 16.42 -8.97
CA LEU A 21 -33.95 17.31 -8.02
C LEU A 21 -33.94 16.88 -6.53
N SER A 22 -32.94 17.39 -5.80
CA SER A 22 -33.07 17.80 -4.39
C SER A 22 -32.02 18.87 -4.14
N LEU A 23 -32.43 20.13 -4.21
CA LEU A 23 -32.72 21.00 -3.06
C LEU A 23 -31.44 21.40 -2.30
N LEU A 24 -30.95 22.57 -2.69
CA LEU A 24 -30.06 23.45 -1.94
C LEU A 24 -30.66 23.78 -0.57
N LEU A 25 -29.85 23.62 0.48
CA LEU A 25 -30.13 24.15 1.81
C LEU A 25 -29.00 25.14 2.17
N PRO A 26 -29.27 26.43 2.41
CA PRO A 26 -28.26 27.38 2.86
C PRO A 26 -28.10 27.31 4.39
N ILE A 27 -26.86 27.07 4.86
CA ILE A 27 -26.50 27.20 6.27
C ILE A 27 -26.19 28.68 6.55
N LEU A 28 -26.95 29.25 7.48
CA LEU A 28 -26.83 30.61 8.00
C LEU A 28 -25.50 30.82 8.74
N ILE A 29 -24.73 31.80 8.27
CA ILE A 29 -23.55 32.35 8.97
C ILE A 29 -24.07 33.31 10.05
N SER A 30 -23.88 32.95 11.32
CA SER A 30 -24.10 33.87 12.43
C SER A 30 -22.84 34.71 12.67
N PHE A 31 -22.91 35.98 12.26
CA PHE A 31 -22.00 37.04 12.69
C PHE A 31 -22.39 37.48 14.11
N ALA A 32 -21.48 37.37 15.07
CA ALA A 32 -21.56 38.10 16.32
C ALA A 32 -20.48 39.20 16.30
N ILE A 33 -20.94 40.44 16.18
CA ILE A 33 -20.17 41.67 16.40
C ILE A 33 -20.56 42.17 17.78
N LEU A 34 -19.60 42.44 18.67
CA LEU A 34 -19.73 43.33 19.84
C LEU A 34 -18.34 43.92 20.20
N PRO A 35 -18.26 45.03 20.98
CA PRO A 35 -17.69 46.30 20.50
C PRO A 35 -16.37 46.71 21.19
N ALA A 36 -15.91 47.90 20.78
CA ALA A 36 -14.62 48.54 21.02
C ALA A 36 -14.30 48.96 22.47
N CYS A 37 -12.97 49.05 22.70
CA CYS A 37 -12.15 49.87 23.60
C CYS A 37 -12.79 50.67 24.75
N ASP A 38 -12.19 50.56 25.94
CA ASP A 38 -11.67 51.74 26.64
C ASP A 38 -10.48 51.43 27.58
N SER A 39 -9.45 52.27 27.45
CA SER A 39 -8.27 52.70 28.23
C SER A 39 -7.74 52.01 29.51
N ALA A 40 -6.40 51.98 29.59
CA ALA A 40 -5.47 51.49 30.62
C ALA A 40 -5.48 52.25 31.98
N PRO A 41 -4.70 51.77 32.97
CA PRO A 41 -3.38 52.37 33.17
C PRO A 41 -2.21 51.39 33.41
N LEU A 42 -1.00 51.87 33.08
CA LEU A 42 0.30 51.24 33.34
C LEU A 42 0.53 50.99 34.83
N GLU A 43 0.92 49.76 35.18
CA GLU A 43 1.78 49.48 36.32
C GLU A 43 2.91 48.55 35.83
N THR A 44 4.13 49.06 35.95
CA THR A 44 5.41 48.42 35.64
C THR A 44 5.66 47.22 36.56
N GLY A 45 5.55 46.02 36.00
CA GLY A 45 6.06 44.76 36.57
C GLY A 45 6.87 44.03 35.51
N SER A 46 8.18 44.27 35.48
CA SER A 46 9.12 43.57 34.62
C SER A 46 9.39 42.18 35.19
N GLU A 47 8.54 41.21 34.86
CA GLU A 47 8.90 39.79 34.91
C GLU A 47 8.82 39.25 33.48
N ALA A 48 9.99 38.92 32.92
CA ALA A 48 10.09 38.22 31.66
C ALA A 48 9.31 36.90 31.74
N PRO A 49 8.62 36.45 30.67
CA PRO A 49 8.17 35.07 30.64
C PRO A 49 9.41 34.19 30.72
N THR A 50 9.61 33.54 31.86
CA THR A 50 10.49 32.39 31.98
C THR A 50 10.08 31.44 30.87
N ALA A 51 10.94 31.29 29.87
CA ALA A 51 10.85 30.21 28.92
C ALA A 51 10.90 28.93 29.76
N THR A 52 9.74 28.31 29.97
CA THR A 52 9.70 26.94 30.45
C THR A 52 10.28 26.11 29.30
N ASP A 53 11.57 25.83 29.39
CA ASP A 53 12.21 24.73 28.69
C ASP A 53 11.41 23.46 29.06
N LEU A 54 10.42 23.13 28.23
CA LEU A 54 10.02 21.74 28.04
C LEU A 54 10.94 21.15 26.98
N ASP A 55 12.22 21.07 27.33
CA ASP A 55 13.08 19.99 26.84
C ASP A 55 12.67 18.74 27.63
N THR A 56 11.50 18.20 27.33
CA THR A 56 11.29 16.77 27.54
C THR A 56 12.18 16.11 26.51
N GLY A 57 13.45 15.88 26.89
CA GLY A 57 14.43 15.06 26.19
C GLY A 57 13.97 13.61 26.09
N GLU A 58 12.77 13.40 25.55
CA GLU A 58 12.28 12.13 25.09
C GLU A 58 13.03 11.87 23.80
N GLU A 59 14.15 11.17 23.94
CA GLU A 59 14.87 10.60 22.83
C GLU A 59 13.84 9.93 21.91
N PRO A 60 13.79 10.26 20.62
CA PRO A 60 12.78 9.72 19.73
C PRO A 60 12.84 8.20 19.83
N ALA A 61 11.73 7.59 20.26
CA ALA A 61 11.67 6.16 20.50
C ALA A 61 12.23 5.40 19.28
N THR A 62 13.36 4.73 19.47
CA THR A 62 14.01 3.98 18.39
C THR A 62 13.11 2.80 18.03
N VAL A 63 12.56 2.80 16.81
CA VAL A 63 11.76 1.68 16.31
C VAL A 63 12.71 0.48 16.12
N PRO A 64 12.52 -0.64 16.82
CA PRO A 64 13.39 -1.80 16.65
C PRO A 64 13.21 -2.41 15.26
N MET A 65 14.31 -2.85 14.65
CA MET A 65 14.28 -3.56 13.39
C MET A 65 13.69 -4.97 13.59
N ALA A 66 12.72 -5.34 12.75
CA ALA A 66 12.23 -6.71 12.64
C ALA A 66 13.23 -7.58 11.86
N PHE A 67 13.29 -8.86 12.18
CA PHE A 67 14.18 -9.81 11.49
C PHE A 67 13.40 -10.69 10.52
N ALA A 68 14.02 -11.04 9.40
CA ALA A 68 13.53 -12.10 8.53
C ALA A 68 13.72 -13.47 9.21
N ASN A 69 12.62 -14.14 9.56
CA ASN A 69 12.64 -15.42 10.25
C ASN A 69 12.13 -16.52 9.32
N GLY A 70 13.01 -17.43 8.91
CA GLY A 70 12.65 -18.58 8.07
C GLY A 70 12.68 -18.31 6.56
N TRP A 71 13.12 -17.12 6.13
CA TRP A 71 13.30 -16.75 4.73
C TRP A 71 14.52 -15.88 4.50
N THR A 72 14.99 -15.80 3.26
CA THR A 72 16.24 -15.12 2.86
C THR A 72 16.03 -14.10 1.76
N GLU A 73 15.04 -14.30 0.91
CA GLU A 73 14.76 -13.45 -0.25
C GLU A 73 13.27 -13.46 -0.59
N ILE A 74 12.74 -12.34 -1.08
CA ILE A 74 11.43 -12.25 -1.73
C ILE A 74 11.61 -11.69 -3.14
N THR A 75 11.09 -12.41 -4.13
CA THR A 75 11.03 -11.97 -5.53
C THR A 75 9.61 -11.56 -5.88
N MET A 76 9.44 -10.42 -6.56
CA MET A 76 8.15 -9.88 -7.01
C MET A 76 8.23 -9.48 -8.48
N ILE A 77 7.17 -9.74 -9.24
CA ILE A 77 7.04 -9.32 -10.64
C ILE A 77 5.96 -8.23 -10.77
N ALA A 78 6.33 -7.11 -11.39
CA ALA A 78 5.44 -6.01 -11.72
C ALA A 78 5.81 -5.38 -13.08
N ASN A 79 4.92 -5.42 -14.07
CA ASN A 79 5.07 -4.85 -15.40
C ASN A 79 6.39 -5.24 -16.07
N TYR A 80 6.64 -6.55 -16.12
CA TYR A 80 7.89 -7.14 -16.64
C TYR A 80 9.16 -6.77 -15.85
N ALA A 81 9.04 -6.02 -14.75
CA ALA A 81 10.14 -5.78 -13.83
C ALA A 81 10.16 -6.85 -12.74
N LYS A 82 11.30 -7.49 -12.59
CA LYS A 82 11.64 -8.32 -11.43
C LYS A 82 12.26 -7.44 -10.36
N THR A 83 11.65 -7.43 -9.17
CA THR A 83 12.21 -6.87 -7.94
C THR A 83 12.62 -8.01 -7.02
N VAL A 84 13.83 -7.97 -6.48
CA VAL A 84 14.35 -8.95 -5.53
C VAL A 84 14.73 -8.22 -4.25
N MET A 85 14.20 -8.68 -3.11
CA MET A 85 14.47 -8.15 -1.79
C MET A 85 15.21 -9.16 -0.93
N ASP A 86 16.25 -8.74 -0.23
CA ASP A 86 16.98 -9.57 0.71
C ASP A 86 16.39 -9.57 2.14
N SER A 87 16.99 -10.36 3.02
CA SER A 87 16.58 -10.54 4.42
C SER A 87 16.95 -9.37 5.36
N VAL A 88 17.52 -8.28 4.82
CA VAL A 88 17.89 -7.09 5.60
C VAL A 88 17.32 -5.79 5.00
N GLY A 89 16.45 -5.89 4.00
CA GLY A 89 15.71 -4.77 3.43
C GLY A 89 16.38 -4.06 2.26
N HIS A 90 17.43 -4.63 1.65
CA HIS A 90 17.91 -4.16 0.36
C HIS A 90 17.07 -4.76 -0.77
N PHE A 91 16.99 -4.04 -1.88
CA PHE A 91 16.37 -4.55 -3.08
C PHE A 91 17.16 -4.21 -4.34
N THR A 92 16.92 -5.00 -5.37
CA THR A 92 17.28 -4.69 -6.75
C THR A 92 16.02 -4.76 -7.60
N THR A 93 15.88 -3.87 -8.57
CA THR A 93 14.84 -3.94 -9.60
C THR A 93 15.49 -3.96 -10.97
N SER A 94 15.04 -4.88 -11.81
CA SER A 94 15.48 -4.95 -13.21
C SER A 94 14.92 -3.81 -14.08
N ARG A 95 13.88 -3.12 -13.60
CA ARG A 95 13.28 -1.99 -14.32
C ARG A 95 12.45 -1.13 -13.37
N ASN A 96 12.91 0.09 -13.10
CA ASN A 96 12.15 1.12 -12.40
C ASN A 96 11.25 1.93 -13.37
N ALA A 97 10.58 2.97 -12.87
CA ALA A 97 9.75 3.89 -13.62
C ALA A 97 10.53 4.73 -14.65
N CYS A 98 11.86 4.76 -14.58
CA CYS A 98 12.70 5.39 -15.60
C CYS A 98 13.20 4.38 -16.65
N GLY A 99 12.76 3.12 -16.56
CA GLY A 99 13.15 2.05 -17.47
C GLY A 99 14.57 1.53 -17.26
N LYS A 100 15.15 1.73 -16.09
CA LYS A 100 16.54 1.34 -15.76
C LYS A 100 16.56 0.31 -14.64
N GLU A 101 17.63 -0.48 -14.62
CA GLU A 101 17.97 -1.28 -13.44
C GLU A 101 18.38 -0.35 -12.31
N ASP A 102 17.95 -0.66 -11.09
CA ASP A 102 18.29 0.12 -9.90
C ASP A 102 18.36 -0.76 -8.65
N ALA A 103 18.96 -0.24 -7.59
CA ALA A 103 19.07 -0.91 -6.31
C ALA A 103 18.97 0.09 -5.17
N GLY A 104 18.38 -0.33 -4.06
CA GLY A 104 18.14 0.54 -2.92
C GLY A 104 17.92 -0.22 -1.63
N ALA A 105 17.51 0.53 -0.62
CA ALA A 105 17.08 0.02 0.67
C ALA A 105 15.74 0.65 1.02
N ILE A 106 14.91 -0.07 1.77
CA ILE A 106 13.63 0.47 2.19
C ILE A 106 13.67 1.11 3.55
N ASP A 107 12.72 2.01 3.76
CA ASP A 107 12.45 2.57 5.07
C ASP A 107 12.18 1.46 6.11
N LEU A 108 12.64 1.70 7.33
CA LEU A 108 12.57 0.74 8.43
C LEU A 108 11.12 0.37 8.78
N GLY A 109 10.16 1.29 8.68
CA GLY A 109 8.76 1.01 8.94
C GLY A 109 8.15 0.06 7.88
N LEU A 110 8.53 0.25 6.61
CA LEU A 110 8.13 -0.64 5.53
C LEU A 110 8.79 -2.02 5.67
N TRP A 111 10.08 -2.06 5.99
CA TRP A 111 10.79 -3.29 6.29
C TRP A 111 10.13 -4.07 7.42
N ASN A 112 9.86 -3.40 8.55
CA ASN A 112 9.24 -4.05 9.70
C ASN A 112 7.86 -4.63 9.36
N SER A 113 7.06 -3.91 8.57
CA SER A 113 5.76 -4.39 8.11
C SER A 113 5.89 -5.63 7.23
N LEU A 114 6.80 -5.60 6.26
CA LEU A 114 7.05 -6.73 5.37
C LEU A 114 7.62 -7.94 6.11
N ALA A 115 8.61 -7.74 6.98
CA ALA A 115 9.25 -8.80 7.73
C ALA A 115 8.24 -9.48 8.65
N ALA A 116 7.41 -8.71 9.37
CA ALA A 116 6.35 -9.26 10.21
C ALA A 116 5.36 -10.11 9.40
N ALA A 117 4.81 -9.57 8.31
CA ALA A 117 3.84 -10.29 7.48
C ALA A 117 4.45 -11.53 6.80
N SER A 118 5.68 -11.42 6.32
CA SER A 118 6.41 -12.54 5.69
C SER A 118 6.72 -13.64 6.70
N ASN A 119 7.15 -13.28 7.91
CA ASN A 119 7.41 -14.24 8.98
C ASN A 119 6.15 -15.02 9.36
N GLN A 120 5.01 -14.36 9.42
CA GLN A 120 3.73 -15.03 9.64
C GLN A 120 3.37 -15.94 8.45
N ALA A 121 3.53 -15.45 7.22
CA ALA A 121 3.20 -16.20 6.01
C ALA A 121 4.06 -17.45 5.79
N VAL A 122 5.31 -17.48 6.26
CA VAL A 122 6.15 -18.68 6.12
C VAL A 122 5.83 -19.77 7.14
N VAL A 123 5.28 -19.41 8.31
CA VAL A 123 4.92 -20.37 9.37
C VAL A 123 3.48 -20.88 9.27
N VAL A 124 2.56 -20.12 8.66
CA VAL A 124 1.19 -20.57 8.44
C VAL A 124 1.13 -21.73 7.45
N GLU A 125 0.16 -22.61 7.66
CA GLU A 125 -0.10 -23.72 6.75
C GLU A 125 -0.54 -23.19 5.39
N LEU A 126 -0.03 -23.82 4.33
CA LEU A 126 -0.55 -23.61 2.98
C LEU A 126 -1.77 -24.51 2.80
N LEU A 127 -2.84 -23.92 2.28
CA LEU A 127 -3.97 -24.68 1.78
C LEU A 127 -3.48 -25.62 0.67
N PRO A 128 -4.08 -26.81 0.55
CA PRO A 128 -3.86 -27.64 -0.61
C PRO A 128 -4.16 -26.83 -1.88
N SER A 129 -3.47 -27.13 -2.98
CA SER A 129 -3.58 -26.38 -4.23
C SER A 129 -5.00 -26.26 -4.79
N SER A 130 -5.94 -27.11 -4.33
CA SER A 130 -7.37 -27.03 -4.64
C SER A 130 -8.16 -26.01 -3.82
N GLY A 131 -7.55 -25.34 -2.84
CA GLY A 131 -8.17 -24.39 -1.90
C GLY A 131 -7.69 -22.94 -2.06
N GLU A 132 -7.17 -22.58 -3.23
CA GLU A 132 -6.72 -21.22 -3.55
C GLU A 132 -7.88 -20.20 -3.45
N TYR A 133 -7.58 -18.98 -2.99
CA TYR A 133 -8.50 -17.85 -3.05
C TYR A 133 -7.79 -16.58 -3.48
N CYS A 134 -8.56 -15.61 -3.98
CA CYS A 134 -8.02 -14.34 -4.48
C CYS A 134 -8.41 -13.16 -3.58
N LEU A 135 -7.48 -12.22 -3.46
CA LEU A 135 -7.62 -10.97 -2.75
C LEU A 135 -7.56 -9.82 -3.77
N PRO A 136 -8.38 -8.77 -3.62
CA PRO A 136 -8.26 -7.59 -4.45
C PRO A 136 -6.91 -6.91 -4.20
N HIS A 137 -6.32 -6.34 -5.25
CA HIS A 137 -5.15 -5.49 -5.06
C HIS A 137 -5.49 -4.25 -4.22
N PRO A 138 -4.55 -3.76 -3.40
CA PRO A 138 -4.73 -2.50 -2.69
C PRO A 138 -4.95 -1.33 -3.66
N GLU A 139 -5.86 -0.44 -3.29
CA GLU A 139 -6.16 0.78 -4.02
C GLU A 139 -5.12 1.88 -3.75
N GLY A 140 -5.06 2.89 -4.63
CA GLY A 140 -4.23 4.08 -4.42
C GLY A 140 -2.73 3.90 -4.68
N LEU A 141 -2.28 2.73 -5.14
CA LEU A 141 -0.89 2.51 -5.53
C LEU A 141 -0.64 2.88 -7.00
N VAL A 142 0.48 3.57 -7.24
CA VAL A 142 0.96 3.91 -8.58
C VAL A 142 1.39 2.65 -9.32
N LYS A 143 2.06 1.73 -8.62
CA LYS A 143 2.51 0.44 -9.15
C LYS A 143 2.10 -0.70 -8.23
N ARG A 144 1.71 -1.81 -8.84
CA ARG A 144 1.33 -3.05 -8.15
C ARG A 144 1.91 -4.25 -8.87
N MET A 145 2.00 -5.37 -8.17
CA MET A 145 2.32 -6.67 -8.74
C MET A 145 1.29 -7.04 -9.79
N ASP A 146 1.76 -7.61 -10.90
CA ASP A 146 0.94 -8.16 -11.98
C ASP A 146 1.43 -9.55 -12.45
N GLY A 147 2.40 -10.13 -11.72
CA GLY A 147 2.89 -11.48 -11.92
C GLY A 147 2.93 -12.26 -10.61
N THR A 148 4.06 -12.93 -10.35
CA THR A 148 4.23 -13.76 -9.16
C THR A 148 5.00 -13.04 -8.05
N ALA A 149 4.67 -13.41 -6.81
CA ALA A 149 5.50 -13.16 -5.65
C ALA A 149 5.98 -14.49 -5.09
N GLU A 150 7.29 -14.66 -4.91
CA GLU A 150 7.91 -15.86 -4.38
C GLU A 150 8.79 -15.52 -3.19
N VAL A 151 8.80 -16.38 -2.17
CA VAL A 151 9.75 -16.31 -1.06
C VAL A 151 10.73 -17.48 -1.14
N THR A 152 12.01 -17.19 -0.96
CA THR A 152 13.05 -18.18 -0.77
C THR A 152 13.22 -18.43 0.73
N LEU A 153 12.87 -19.62 1.18
CA LEU A 153 12.97 -20.05 2.57
C LEU A 153 14.43 -20.24 2.98
N ALA A 154 14.72 -20.23 4.29
CA ALA A 154 16.08 -20.40 4.81
C ALA A 154 16.75 -21.73 4.43
N ASN A 155 15.96 -22.74 4.06
CA ASN A 155 16.46 -24.02 3.53
C ASN A 155 16.73 -24.00 2.01
N GLY A 156 16.61 -22.84 1.36
CA GLY A 156 16.81 -22.66 -0.08
C GLY A 156 15.62 -23.05 -0.96
N SER A 157 14.55 -23.61 -0.39
CA SER A 157 13.34 -23.92 -1.15
C SER A 157 12.54 -22.66 -1.46
N LYS A 158 11.86 -22.65 -2.61
CA LYS A 158 11.01 -21.54 -3.03
C LYS A 158 9.54 -21.87 -2.77
N ARG A 159 8.79 -20.84 -2.38
CA ARG A 159 7.35 -20.91 -2.17
C ARG A 159 6.69 -19.73 -2.86
N THR A 160 5.71 -20.00 -3.72
CA THR A 160 4.86 -18.94 -4.28
C THR A 160 3.94 -18.41 -3.18
N LEU A 161 4.00 -17.10 -2.95
CA LEU A 161 3.13 -16.38 -2.02
C LEU A 161 1.86 -15.93 -2.71
N PHE A 162 2.01 -15.34 -3.91
CA PHE A 162 0.92 -14.83 -4.72
C PHE A 162 1.15 -15.07 -6.21
N GLU A 163 0.06 -15.26 -6.93
CA GLU A 163 0.00 -15.19 -8.39
C GLU A 163 -1.12 -14.20 -8.76
N THR A 164 -0.77 -13.12 -9.45
CA THR A 164 -1.77 -12.15 -9.92
C THR A 164 -2.54 -12.69 -11.12
N ARG A 165 -3.87 -12.58 -11.07
CA ARG A 165 -4.79 -12.93 -12.14
C ARG A 165 -5.76 -11.77 -12.38
N GLY A 166 -5.44 -10.94 -13.38
CA GLY A 166 -6.22 -9.74 -13.67
C GLY A 166 -6.03 -8.66 -12.60
N TYR A 167 -7.08 -8.38 -11.82
CA TYR A 167 -7.08 -7.35 -10.77
C TYR A 167 -7.00 -7.90 -9.35
N GLU A 168 -6.74 -9.19 -9.20
CA GLU A 168 -6.67 -9.88 -7.92
C GLU A 168 -5.36 -10.67 -7.82
N ALA A 169 -4.87 -10.83 -6.59
CA ALA A 169 -3.74 -11.69 -6.28
C ALA A 169 -4.24 -12.95 -5.56
N CYS A 170 -3.97 -14.10 -6.15
CA CYS A 170 -4.42 -15.37 -5.62
C CYS A 170 -3.33 -16.07 -4.81
N THR A 171 -3.73 -16.73 -3.74
CA THR A 171 -2.80 -17.31 -2.75
C THR A 171 -3.34 -18.63 -2.18
N THR A 172 -2.42 -19.42 -1.64
CA THR A 172 -2.70 -20.62 -0.85
C THR A 172 -2.44 -20.41 0.64
N ILE A 173 -2.08 -19.20 1.09
CA ILE A 173 -1.91 -18.88 2.52
C ILE A 173 -3.25 -19.04 3.24
N SER A 174 -3.33 -19.94 4.23
CA SER A 174 -4.59 -20.26 4.91
C SER A 174 -5.21 -19.10 5.69
N ASP A 175 -4.38 -18.27 6.31
CA ASP A 175 -4.85 -17.09 7.05
C ASP A 175 -5.05 -15.89 6.10
N ARG A 176 -6.31 -15.49 5.95
CA ARG A 176 -6.72 -14.39 5.07
C ARG A 176 -6.19 -13.02 5.52
N GLN A 177 -6.05 -12.80 6.82
CA GLN A 177 -5.52 -11.54 7.35
C GLN A 177 -4.03 -11.44 7.04
N VAL A 178 -3.27 -12.49 7.32
CA VAL A 178 -1.83 -12.57 7.00
C VAL A 178 -1.60 -12.36 5.49
N ALA A 179 -2.39 -13.03 4.66
CA ALA A 179 -2.31 -12.85 3.21
C ALA A 179 -2.60 -11.40 2.77
N THR A 180 -3.60 -10.74 3.38
CA THR A 180 -3.93 -9.36 3.06
C THR A 180 -2.82 -8.39 3.46
N GLU A 181 -2.27 -8.54 4.67
CA GLU A 181 -1.18 -7.71 5.19
C GLU A 181 0.11 -7.89 4.36
N LEU A 182 0.42 -9.14 3.99
CA LEU A 182 1.55 -9.44 3.13
C LEU A 182 1.37 -8.85 1.73
N LEU A 183 0.21 -9.05 1.10
CA LEU A 183 -0.08 -8.49 -0.22
C LEU A 183 0.07 -6.96 -0.22
N ASN A 184 -0.43 -6.29 0.81
CA ASN A 184 -0.29 -4.84 0.95
C ASN A 184 1.18 -4.40 1.07
N SER A 185 1.96 -5.12 1.87
CA SER A 185 3.39 -4.84 2.05
C SER A 185 4.19 -5.04 0.77
N LEU A 186 3.94 -6.14 0.05
CA LEU A 186 4.59 -6.44 -1.23
C LEU A 186 4.27 -5.39 -2.32
N ASN A 187 3.03 -4.91 -2.39
CA ASN A 187 2.69 -3.90 -3.39
C ASN A 187 3.25 -2.51 -3.06
N LYS A 188 3.32 -2.13 -1.77
CA LYS A 188 4.07 -0.94 -1.34
C LYS A 188 5.54 -1.06 -1.75
N MET A 189 6.10 -2.26 -1.59
CA MET A 189 7.48 -2.54 -1.96
C MET A 189 7.77 -2.34 -3.44
N VAL A 190 6.90 -2.87 -4.29
CA VAL A 190 6.97 -2.64 -5.73
C VAL A 190 6.89 -1.14 -6.05
N SER A 191 6.02 -0.38 -5.38
CA SER A 191 5.93 1.08 -5.60
C SER A 191 7.21 1.82 -5.21
N VAL A 192 7.86 1.43 -4.09
CA VAL A 192 9.15 2.02 -3.69
C VAL A 192 10.23 1.70 -4.71
N ALA A 193 10.37 0.42 -5.10
CA ALA A 193 11.38 0.00 -6.06
C ALA A 193 11.18 0.63 -7.45
N ASP A 194 9.93 0.85 -7.87
CA ASP A 194 9.60 1.52 -9.14
C ASP A 194 10.04 3.00 -9.14
N LEU A 195 10.04 3.67 -7.98
CA LEU A 195 10.43 5.08 -7.86
C LEU A 195 11.90 5.28 -7.49
N GLU A 196 12.63 4.21 -7.17
CA GLU A 196 14.06 4.27 -6.87
C GLU A 196 14.84 4.89 -8.04
N GLY A 197 15.68 5.88 -7.76
CA GLY A 197 16.39 6.66 -8.78
C GLY A 197 15.50 7.42 -9.77
N CYS A 198 14.17 7.43 -9.57
CA CYS A 198 13.18 8.00 -10.50
C CYS A 198 11.98 8.65 -9.77
N PRO A 199 12.20 9.67 -8.91
CA PRO A 199 11.18 10.17 -7.99
C PRO A 199 9.95 10.80 -8.67
N ASN A 200 10.08 11.24 -9.92
CA ASN A 200 8.99 11.85 -10.69
C ASN A 200 8.32 10.88 -11.70
N GLY A 201 8.77 9.63 -11.76
CA GLY A 201 8.26 8.63 -12.71
C GLY A 201 8.60 8.90 -14.19
N TRP A 202 7.89 8.20 -15.08
CA TRP A 202 8.07 8.28 -16.54
C TRP A 202 7.87 9.72 -17.07
N GLY A 203 8.89 10.27 -17.73
CA GLY A 203 8.76 11.51 -18.53
C GLY A 203 9.07 12.81 -17.78
N SER A 204 9.92 12.76 -16.76
CA SER A 204 10.49 13.96 -16.11
C SER A 204 11.74 14.50 -16.81
#